data_AF-A0AAV9JL71-F1
#
_entry.id   AF-A0AAV9JL71-F1
#
_cell.length_a   1.000
_cell.length_b   1.000
_cell.length_c   1.000
_cell.angle_alpha   90.00
_cell.angle_beta   90.00
_cell.angle_gamma   90.00
#
_symmetry.space_group_name_H-M   'P 1'
#
loop_
_entity.id
_entity.type
_entity.pdbx_description
1 polymer ?
#
loop_
_entity_poly.entity_id
_entity_poly.type
_entity_poly.pdbx_seq_one_letter_code
_entity_poly.pdbx_strand_id
1 'polypeptide(L)'
;MTIRKLAYPLGQHEAVVHTTGSGKTLVGTYRNEYALVVAFTEEKSKVVRVEEFADATFSDEIFAQVQVVQTRSKRASSRLIYDSDR
;
A
#
# COMPACT_ATOMS: atom_id res chain seq x y z
N MET A 1 -1.39 -9.96 -4.60
CA MET A 1 -2.71 -9.29 -4.68
C MET A 1 -3.67 -10.25 -5.37
N THR A 2 -4.94 -10.24 -4.97
CA THR A 2 -5.97 -11.14 -5.51
C THR A 2 -7.24 -10.34 -5.76
N ILE A 3 -7.66 -10.25 -7.03
CA ILE A 3 -8.93 -9.65 -7.45
C ILE A 3 -10.06 -10.56 -7.01
N ARG A 4 -11.03 -10.03 -6.27
CA ARG A 4 -12.23 -10.78 -5.83
C ARG A 4 -13.45 -10.46 -6.67
N LYS A 5 -13.64 -9.19 -7.04
CA LYS A 5 -14.74 -8.76 -7.88
C LYS A 5 -14.31 -7.61 -8.78
N LEU A 6 -14.84 -7.60 -9.99
CA LEU A 6 -14.69 -6.54 -10.97
C LEU A 6 -16.09 -6.10 -11.42
N ALA A 7 -16.33 -4.80 -11.52
CA ALA A 7 -17.57 -4.24 -12.04
C ALA A 7 -17.29 -3.23 -13.17
N TYR A 8 -18.09 -3.31 -14.26
CA TYR A 8 -18.01 -2.46 -15.45
C TYR A 8 -19.41 -2.16 -16.04
N PRO A 9 -19.74 -0.92 -16.48
CA PRO A 9 -19.14 0.39 -16.13
C PRO A 9 -20.02 1.27 -15.22
N LEU A 10 -19.38 1.98 -14.27
CA LEU A 10 -19.83 3.28 -13.77
C LEU A 10 -19.15 4.34 -14.68
N GLY A 11 -19.79 4.78 -15.77
CA GLY A 11 -19.16 5.65 -16.79
C GLY A 11 -18.25 4.92 -17.80
N GLN A 12 -18.12 5.45 -19.03
CA GLN A 12 -17.56 4.71 -20.19
C GLN A 12 -16.10 4.24 -20.06
N HIS A 13 -15.33 4.78 -19.11
CA HIS A 13 -13.88 4.57 -18.97
C HIS A 13 -13.43 4.27 -17.53
N GLU A 14 -14.32 3.73 -16.68
CA GLU A 14 -13.96 3.38 -15.30
C GLU A 14 -14.33 1.94 -14.91
N ALA A 15 -13.56 1.39 -13.98
CA ALA A 15 -13.80 0.10 -13.35
C ALA A 15 -13.72 0.22 -11.84
N VAL A 16 -14.54 -0.57 -11.14
CA VAL A 16 -14.37 -0.79 -9.70
C VAL A 16 -13.89 -2.21 -9.46
N VAL A 17 -12.80 -2.33 -8.71
CA VAL A 17 -12.15 -3.60 -8.37
C VAL A 17 -12.15 -3.78 -6.86
N HIS A 18 -12.76 -4.86 -6.40
CA HIS A 18 -12.59 -5.33 -5.03
C HIS A 18 -11.44 -6.32 -4.99
N THR A 19 -10.43 -6.06 -4.17
CA THR A 19 -9.18 -6.83 -4.14
C THR A 19 -8.65 -7.00 -2.73
N THR A 20 -7.81 -8.02 -2.53
CA THR A 20 -7.06 -8.21 -1.28
C THR A 20 -5.56 -8.26 -1.57
N GLY A 21 -4.77 -7.65 -0.68
CA GLY A 21 -3.31 -7.65 -0.73
C GLY A 21 -2.75 -8.40 0.48
N SER A 22 -1.71 -9.19 0.29
CA SER A 22 -0.99 -9.81 1.40
C SER A 22 0.49 -9.94 1.08
N GLY A 23 1.34 -9.85 2.09
CA GLY A 23 2.79 -9.96 1.94
C GLY A 23 3.53 -10.10 3.26
N LYS A 24 4.83 -10.40 3.20
CA LYS A 24 5.72 -10.35 4.36
C LYS A 24 6.38 -8.98 4.42
N THR A 25 6.41 -8.37 5.59
CA THR A 25 7.09 -7.09 5.86
C THR A 25 8.11 -7.28 6.98
N LEU A 26 8.94 -6.26 7.22
CA LEU A 26 9.88 -6.25 8.34
C LEU A 26 9.19 -6.27 9.71
N VAL A 27 7.90 -5.91 9.77
CA VAL A 27 7.12 -5.82 11.01
C VAL A 27 6.10 -6.95 11.18
N GLY A 28 6.01 -7.86 10.20
CA GLY A 28 5.07 -8.97 10.24
C GLY A 28 4.33 -9.17 8.91
N THR A 29 3.28 -9.98 8.96
CA THR A 29 2.46 -10.25 7.78
C THR A 29 1.51 -9.08 7.51
N TYR A 30 1.63 -8.50 6.32
CA TYR A 30 0.66 -7.57 5.77
C TYR A 30 -0.52 -8.33 5.19
N ARG A 31 -1.75 -7.92 5.50
CA ARG A 31 -2.98 -8.39 4.86
C ARG A 31 -4.03 -7.29 4.90
N ASN A 32 -4.41 -6.78 3.74
CA ASN A 32 -5.41 -5.72 3.63
C ASN A 32 -6.42 -6.02 2.51
N GLU A 33 -7.55 -5.34 2.56
CA GLU A 33 -8.62 -5.36 1.58
C GLU A 33 -8.85 -3.95 1.02
N TYR A 34 -9.22 -3.88 -0.25
CA TYR A 34 -9.32 -2.63 -0.98
C TYR A 34 -10.49 -2.61 -1.94
N ALA A 35 -11.10 -1.44 -2.07
CA ALA A 35 -11.85 -1.06 -3.27
C ALA A 35 -10.99 -0.08 -4.09
N LEU A 36 -10.75 -0.43 -5.36
CA LEU A 36 -10.02 0.41 -6.30
C LEU A 36 -10.97 0.94 -7.36
N VAL A 37 -10.99 2.25 -7.58
CA VAL A 37 -11.60 2.86 -8.77
C VAL A 37 -10.47 3.16 -9.75
N VAL A 38 -10.54 2.56 -10.93
CA VAL A 38 -9.50 2.69 -11.97
C VAL A 38 -10.13 3.37 -13.17
N ALA A 39 -9.63 4.55 -13.52
CA ALA A 39 -10.01 5.25 -14.74
C ALA A 39 -8.96 5.03 -15.84
N PHE A 40 -9.42 4.86 -17.06
CA PHE A 40 -8.59 4.57 -18.22
C PHE A 40 -8.61 5.71 -19.24
N THR A 41 -7.68 5.71 -20.20
CA THR A 41 -7.79 6.55 -21.40
C THR A 41 -9.04 6.15 -22.20
N GLU A 42 -9.42 6.99 -23.17
CA GLU A 42 -10.58 6.71 -24.02
C GLU A 42 -10.44 5.35 -24.74
N GLU A 43 -9.23 5.05 -25.23
CA GLU A 43 -8.87 3.78 -25.88
C GLU A 43 -8.69 2.61 -24.89
N LYS A 44 -8.86 2.86 -23.59
CA LYS A 44 -8.72 1.88 -22.49
C LYS A 44 -7.36 1.18 -22.42
N SER A 45 -6.33 1.80 -23.00
CA SER A 45 -4.99 1.20 -23.11
C SER A 45 -4.07 1.55 -21.93
N LYS A 46 -4.38 2.62 -21.21
CA LYS A 46 -3.61 3.09 -20.06
C LYS A 46 -4.52 3.48 -18.92
N VAL A 47 -4.04 3.30 -17.70
CA VAL A 47 -4.66 3.84 -16.48
C VAL A 47 -4.24 5.29 -16.32
N VAL A 48 -5.20 6.20 -16.13
CA VAL A 48 -4.97 7.64 -15.93
C VAL A 48 -5.23 8.09 -14.51
N ARG A 49 -6.02 7.31 -13.75
CA ARG A 49 -6.34 7.59 -12.34
C ARG A 49 -6.58 6.29 -11.59
N VAL A 50 -6.09 6.23 -10.35
CA VAL A 50 -6.41 5.18 -9.40
C VAL A 50 -6.82 5.84 -8.10
N GLU A 51 -8.02 5.54 -7.63
CA GLU A 51 -8.46 5.85 -6.28
C GLU A 51 -8.48 4.57 -5.46
N GLU A 52 -7.88 4.62 -4.28
CA GLU A 52 -7.74 3.48 -3.39
C GLU A 52 -8.48 3.76 -2.08
N PHE A 53 -9.38 2.84 -1.73
CA PHE A 53 -10.04 2.79 -0.45
C PHE A 53 -9.54 1.54 0.28
N ALA A 54 -8.63 1.73 1.22
CA ALA A 54 -8.06 0.65 2.02
C ALA A 54 -8.83 0.49 3.34
N ASP A 55 -8.79 -0.72 3.94
CA ASP A 55 -9.19 -0.88 5.34
C ASP A 55 -8.21 -0.10 6.23
N ALA A 56 -8.72 1.00 6.79
CA ALA A 56 -7.95 1.91 7.63
C ALA A 56 -7.56 1.24 8.97
N THR A 57 -8.40 0.38 9.51
CA THR A 57 -8.17 -0.29 10.80
C THR A 57 -6.91 -1.13 10.76
N PHE A 58 -6.74 -1.89 9.67
CA PHE A 58 -5.53 -2.68 9.45
C PHE A 58 -4.29 -1.81 9.18
N SER A 59 -4.49 -0.70 8.48
CA SER A 59 -3.40 0.20 8.08
C SER A 59 -2.75 0.85 9.29
N ASP A 60 -3.53 1.31 10.26
CA ASP A 60 -3.03 2.00 11.46
C ASP A 60 -2.07 1.14 12.30
N GLU A 61 -2.39 -0.15 12.48
CA GLU A 61 -1.57 -1.09 13.25
C GLU A 61 -0.19 -1.32 12.60
N ILE A 62 -0.17 -1.54 11.27
CA ILE A 62 1.07 -1.74 10.53
C ILE A 62 1.89 -0.46 10.47
N PHE A 63 1.27 0.70 10.23
CA PHE A 63 1.99 1.98 10.15
C PHE A 63 2.68 2.32 11.47
N ALA A 64 2.03 2.09 12.61
CA ALA A 64 2.65 2.28 13.92
C ALA A 64 3.92 1.42 14.09
N GLN A 65 3.87 0.14 13.70
CA GLN A 65 5.02 -0.76 13.80
C GLN A 65 6.15 -0.35 12.84
N VAL A 66 5.82 0.07 11.62
CA VAL A 66 6.80 0.56 10.64
C VAL A 66 7.54 1.79 11.17
N GLN A 67 6.84 2.73 11.80
CA GLN A 67 7.46 3.92 12.39
C GLN A 67 8.46 3.57 13.52
N VAL A 68 8.15 2.56 14.33
CA VAL A 68 9.06 2.06 15.37
C VAL A 68 10.35 1.51 14.75
N VAL A 69 10.23 0.68 13.70
CA VAL A 69 11.40 0.13 13.00
C VAL A 69 12.22 1.24 12.36
N GLN A 70 11.60 2.17 11.63
CA GLN A 70 12.31 3.29 11.01
C GLN A 70 13.06 4.14 12.04
N THR A 71 12.45 4.39 13.20
CA THR A 71 13.09 5.17 14.28
C THR A 71 14.29 4.43 14.87
N ARG A 72 14.18 3.10 15.08
CA ARG A 72 15.28 2.27 15.56
C ARG A 72 16.43 2.21 14.57
N SER A 73 16.14 2.03 13.28
CA SER A 73 17.14 2.03 12.21
C SER A 73 17.91 3.35 12.16
N LYS A 74 17.21 4.49 12.23
CA LYS A 74 17.86 5.82 12.27
C LYS A 74 18.81 5.97 13.45
N ARG A 75 18.40 5.56 14.65
CA ARG A 75 19.26 5.62 15.85
C ARG A 75 20.49 4.72 15.75
N ALA A 76 20.33 3.51 15.22
CA ALA A 76 21.44 2.58 15.02
C ALA A 76 22.48 3.14 14.03
N SER A 77 22.01 3.71 12.91
CA SER A 77 22.88 4.37 11.93
C SER A 77 23.62 5.57 12.51
N SER A 78 22.98 6.39 13.35
CA SER A 78 23.66 7.51 14.01
C SER A 78 24.75 7.04 14.98
N ARG A 79 24.53 5.95 15.72
CA ARG A 79 25.51 5.43 16.68
C ARG A 79 26.76 4.85 16.00
N LEU A 80 26.57 4.20 14.84
CA LEU A 80 27.67 3.69 14.02
C LEU A 80 28.59 4.80 13.48
N ILE A 81 28.06 5.99 13.18
CA ILE A 81 28.86 7.13 12.73
C ILE A 81 29.74 7.68 13.85
N TYR A 82 29.24 7.71 15.09
CA TYR A 82 30.02 8.21 16.23
C TYR A 82 31.12 7.24 16.71
N ASP A 83 30.93 5.94 16.56
CA ASP A 83 31.92 4.93 16.95
C ASP A 83 33.01 4.71 15.87
N SER A 84 32.82 5.18 14.63
CA SER A 84 33.84 5.13 13.57
C SER A 84 34.85 6.29 13.59
N ASP A 85 34.58 7.33 14.39
CA ASP A 85 35.43 8.53 14.54
C ASP A 85 36.31 8.50 15.82
N ARG A 86 36.44 7.34 16.47
CA ARG A 86 37.36 7.08 17.60
C ARG A 86 38.38 6.01 17.25
#